data_AF-A0A956JXP9-F1
#
_entry.id   AF-A0A956JXP9-F1
#
_cell.length_a   1.000
_cell.length_b   1.000
_cell.length_c   1.000
_cell.angle_alpha   90.00
_cell.angle_beta   90.00
_cell.angle_gamma   90.00
#
_symmetry.space_group_name_H-M   'P 1'
#
loop_
_entity.id
_entity.type
_entity.pdbx_description
1 polymer ?
#
loop_
_entity_poly.entity_id
_entity_poly.type
_entity_poly.pdbx_seq_one_letter_code
_entity_poly.pdbx_strand_id
1 'polypeptide(L)'
;MTSTSRPELERCARCLLPRRTCMCAEIRPIAHRTEVVIVRHVTEAWRSSNSGRIAALALAHARLVDHGREGAPADLAALRAPDTWLVYPEGPPRRVAPAP
;
A
#
# COMPACT_ATOMS: atom_id res chain seq x y z
N MET A 1 -33.48 8.41 -1.12
CA MET A 1 -32.31 9.23 -1.50
C MET A 1 -31.23 8.29 -2.03
N THR A 2 -31.29 7.93 -3.32
CA THR A 2 -30.28 7.08 -3.95
C THR A 2 -29.11 7.95 -4.40
N SER A 3 -28.00 7.83 -3.69
CA SER A 3 -26.73 8.47 -4.05
C SER A 3 -26.24 7.87 -5.37
N THR A 4 -26.29 8.66 -6.45
CA THR A 4 -25.78 8.26 -7.76
C THR A 4 -24.25 8.31 -7.72
N SER A 5 -23.61 7.20 -7.37
CA SER A 5 -22.15 7.09 -7.48
C SER A 5 -21.76 7.18 -8.96
N ARG A 6 -20.95 8.18 -9.33
CA ARG A 6 -20.36 8.26 -10.67
C ARG A 6 -19.57 6.96 -10.95
N PRO A 7 -19.75 6.31 -12.11
CA PRO A 7 -19.01 5.08 -12.45
C PRO A 7 -17.48 5.24 -12.37
N GLU A 8 -16.94 6.43 -12.64
CA GLU A 8 -15.48 6.69 -12.51
C GLU A 8 -14.99 6.76 -11.06
N LEU A 9 -15.88 6.91 -10.09
CA LEU A 9 -15.59 6.85 -8.66
C LEU A 9 -15.71 5.43 -8.11
N GLU A 10 -16.26 4.48 -8.88
CA GLU A 10 -16.27 3.09 -8.45
C GLU A 10 -14.85 2.56 -8.39
N ARG A 11 -14.48 2.07 -7.22
CA ARG A 11 -13.16 1.49 -6.94
C ARG A 11 -13.27 -0.01 -6.85
N CYS A 12 -12.23 -0.70 -7.29
CA CYS A 12 -12.12 -2.13 -7.07
C CYS A 12 -12.06 -2.41 -5.56
N ALA A 13 -12.94 -3.27 -5.02
CA ALA A 13 -12.93 -3.63 -3.60
C ALA A 13 -11.61 -4.27 -3.14
N ARG A 14 -10.88 -4.91 -4.08
CA ARG A 14 -9.59 -5.54 -3.81
C ARG A 14 -8.44 -4.54 -3.81
N CYS A 15 -8.16 -3.88 -4.94
CA CYS A 15 -6.99 -2.99 -5.07
C CYS A 15 -7.25 -1.50 -4.78
N LEU A 16 -8.51 -1.09 -4.61
CA LEU A 16 -8.97 0.30 -4.37
C LEU A 16 -8.63 1.33 -5.47
N LEU A 17 -8.04 0.91 -6.58
CA LEU A 17 -7.92 1.76 -7.78
C LEU A 17 -9.30 1.96 -8.43
N PRO A 18 -9.51 3.09 -9.14
CA PRO A 18 -10.66 3.25 -10.02
C PRO A 18 -10.82 2.03 -10.94
N ARG A 19 -12.05 1.55 -11.16
CA ARG A 19 -12.29 0.31 -11.94
C ARG A 19 -11.63 0.33 -13.32
N ARG A 20 -11.62 1.49 -13.99
CA ARG A 20 -10.97 1.70 -15.30
C ARG A 20 -9.45 1.45 -15.32
N THR A 21 -8.79 1.55 -14.17
CA THR A 21 -7.34 1.32 -14.01
C THR A 21 -7.10 0.19 -12.99
N CYS A 22 -8.05 -0.73 -12.83
CA CYS A 22 -7.89 -1.87 -11.94
C CYS A 22 -6.75 -2.76 -12.44
N MET A 23 -5.80 -3.08 -11.56
CA MET A 23 -4.66 -3.95 -11.88
C MET A 23 -4.81 -5.38 -11.35
N CYS A 24 -5.95 -5.76 -10.76
CA CYS A 24 -6.07 -7.04 -10.07
C CYS A 24 -5.81 -8.25 -10.98
N ALA A 25 -6.15 -8.17 -12.27
CA ALA A 25 -5.90 -9.23 -13.23
C ALA A 25 -4.41 -9.45 -13.51
N GLU A 26 -3.57 -8.44 -13.28
CA GLU A 26 -2.12 -8.47 -13.50
C GLU A 26 -1.35 -8.88 -12.24
N ILE A 27 -1.98 -8.84 -11.07
CA ILE A 27 -1.33 -9.21 -9.81
C ILE A 27 -1.06 -10.71 -9.82
N ARG A 28 0.21 -11.08 -9.73
CA ARG A 28 0.69 -12.46 -9.53
C ARG A 28 1.38 -12.54 -8.16
N PRO A 29 1.05 -13.53 -7.33
CA PRO A 29 1.78 -13.75 -6.08
C PRO A 29 3.27 -14.03 -6.36
N ILE A 30 4.14 -13.35 -5.62
CA ILE A 30 5.58 -13.51 -5.65
C ILE A 30 5.97 -14.18 -4.36
N ALA A 31 6.59 -15.36 -4.46
CA ALA A 31 7.13 -16.07 -3.30
C ALA A 31 8.45 -15.42 -2.86
N HIS A 32 8.62 -15.25 -1.54
CA HIS A 32 9.84 -14.73 -0.93
C HIS A 32 9.94 -15.23 0.52
N ARG A 33 11.14 -15.17 1.12
CA ARG A 33 11.37 -15.69 2.47
C ARG A 33 11.18 -14.65 3.57
N THR A 34 11.52 -13.39 3.29
CA THR A 34 11.52 -12.29 4.26
C THR A 34 10.10 -11.74 4.43
N GLU A 35 9.62 -11.58 5.67
CA GLU A 35 8.34 -10.87 5.88
C GLU A 35 8.47 -9.40 5.50
N VAL A 36 7.49 -8.87 4.75
CA VAL A 36 7.44 -7.46 4.36
C VAL A 36 6.30 -6.75 5.07
N VAL A 37 6.63 -5.81 5.94
CA VAL A 37 5.64 -4.96 6.62
C VAL A 37 5.58 -3.60 5.93
N ILE A 38 4.46 -3.30 5.28
CA ILE A 38 4.23 -2.03 4.60
C ILE A 38 3.50 -1.10 5.56
N VAL A 39 4.21 -0.11 6.10
CA VAL A 39 3.63 0.91 6.96
C VAL A 39 3.13 2.08 6.09
N ARG A 40 1.89 2.49 6.30
CA ARG A 40 1.22 3.52 5.49
C ARG A 40 0.42 4.48 6.36
N HIS A 41 0.39 5.77 6.03
CA HIS A 41 -0.49 6.70 6.72
C HIS A 41 -1.96 6.47 6.32
N VAL A 42 -2.92 6.54 7.27
CA VAL A 42 -4.35 6.29 7.02
C VAL A 42 -4.93 7.13 5.87
N THR A 43 -4.44 8.35 5.68
CA THR A 43 -4.90 9.25 4.61
C THR A 43 -4.45 8.80 3.21
N GLU A 44 -3.45 7.92 3.13
CA GLU A 44 -2.97 7.36 1.86
C GLU A 44 -3.81 6.18 1.37
N ALA A 45 -4.69 5.62 2.21
CA ALA A 45 -5.45 4.41 1.89
C ALA A 45 -6.27 4.50 0.59
N TRP A 46 -6.71 5.71 0.24
CA TRP A 46 -7.54 6.00 -0.92
C TRP A 46 -6.78 6.66 -2.08
N ARG A 47 -5.49 6.95 -1.91
CA ARG A 47 -4.64 7.56 -2.93
C ARG A 47 -4.32 6.52 -3.99
N SER A 48 -4.71 6.78 -5.24
CA SER A 48 -4.43 5.87 -6.36
C SER A 48 -2.94 5.74 -6.68
N SER A 49 -2.11 6.70 -6.23
CA SER A 49 -0.66 6.64 -6.32
C SER A 49 -0.01 5.75 -5.24
N ASN A 50 -0.75 5.34 -4.19
CA ASN A 50 -0.20 4.47 -3.16
C ASN A 50 -0.10 3.03 -3.70
N SER A 51 1.12 2.60 -4.01
CA SER A 51 1.41 1.24 -4.48
C SER A 51 1.46 0.20 -3.36
N GLY A 52 1.45 0.62 -2.09
CA GLY A 52 1.57 -0.26 -0.93
C GLY A 52 0.49 -1.35 -0.88
N ARG A 53 -0.75 -1.02 -1.24
CA ARG A 53 -1.82 -2.03 -1.33
C ARG A 53 -1.62 -3.02 -2.47
N ILE A 54 -1.09 -2.57 -3.61
CA ILE A 54 -0.78 -3.47 -4.73
C ILE A 54 0.37 -4.41 -4.34
N ALA A 55 1.42 -3.88 -3.70
CA ALA A 55 2.53 -4.68 -3.21
C ALA A 55 2.06 -5.73 -2.19
N ALA A 56 1.21 -5.36 -1.22
CA ALA A 56 0.63 -6.31 -0.26
C ALA A 56 -0.23 -7.39 -0.90
N LEU A 57 -0.86 -7.13 -2.05
CA LEU A 57 -1.62 -8.13 -2.80
C LEU A 57 -0.73 -9.06 -3.64
N ALA A 58 0.48 -8.63 -4.00
CA ALA A 58 1.42 -9.36 -4.84
C ALA A 58 2.45 -10.16 -4.03
N LEU A 59 2.85 -9.70 -2.85
CA LEU A 59 3.87 -10.35 -2.02
C LEU A 59 3.25 -11.41 -1.11
N ALA A 60 3.69 -12.66 -1.22
CA ALA A 60 3.09 -13.79 -0.50
C ALA A 60 3.23 -13.68 1.03
N HIS A 61 4.26 -13.00 1.52
CA HIS A 61 4.50 -12.79 2.96
C HIS A 61 4.55 -11.30 3.29
N ALA A 62 3.53 -10.55 2.87
CA ALA A 62 3.41 -9.13 3.19
C ALA A 62 2.13 -8.81 3.96
N ARG A 63 2.23 -7.83 4.86
CA ARG A 63 1.08 -7.20 5.53
C ARG A 63 1.17 -5.67 5.42
N LEU A 64 0.01 -5.04 5.46
CA LEU A 64 -0.11 -3.59 5.43
C LEU A 64 -0.63 -3.10 6.79
N VAL A 65 0.09 -2.14 7.39
CA VAL A 65 -0.22 -1.54 8.68
C VAL A 65 -0.48 -0.06 8.49
N ASP A 66 -1.67 0.39 8.88
CA ASP A 66 -2.02 1.81 8.81
C ASP A 66 -1.64 2.54 10.12
N HIS A 67 -1.07 3.75 10.00
CA HIS A 67 -0.74 4.64 11.12
C HIS A 67 -1.33 6.04 10.95
N GLY A 68 -1.29 6.86 12.01
CA GLY A 68 -1.76 8.25 11.96
C GLY A 68 -3.28 8.40 12.16
N ARG A 69 -3.93 7.40 12.74
CA ARG A 69 -5.31 7.52 13.19
C ARG A 69 -5.35 8.20 14.54
N GLU A 70 -6.13 9.26 14.65
CA GLU A 70 -6.32 9.97 15.91
C GLU A 70 -6.92 9.02 16.96
N GLY A 71 -6.33 9.00 18.16
CA GLY A 71 -6.77 8.14 19.27
C GLY A 71 -6.52 6.63 19.09
N ALA A 72 -5.88 6.19 18.00
CA ALA A 72 -5.60 4.77 17.75
C ALA A 72 -4.15 4.58 17.27
N PRO A 73 -3.22 4.14 18.16
CA PRO A 73 -1.85 3.87 17.75
C PRO A 73 -1.80 2.74 16.73
N ALA A 74 -0.83 2.81 15.83
CA ALA A 74 -0.59 1.73 14.87
C ALA A 74 -0.12 0.47 15.62
N ASP A 75 -0.60 -0.69 15.18
CA ASP A 75 -0.06 -1.96 15.64
C ASP A 75 1.29 -2.22 14.98
N LEU A 76 2.35 -1.76 15.66
CA LEU A 76 3.74 -1.93 15.25
C LEU A 76 4.43 -3.06 16.02
N ALA A 77 3.68 -3.95 16.69
CA ALA A 77 4.27 -5.06 17.45
C ALA A 77 5.16 -5.95 16.55
N ALA A 78 4.70 -6.16 15.32
CA ALA A 78 5.42 -6.71 14.19
C ALA A 78 6.87 -6.20 14.02
N LEU A 79 7.10 -4.90 14.25
CA LEU A 79 8.40 -4.26 14.03
C LEU A 79 9.38 -4.48 15.19
N ARG A 80 8.91 -5.08 16.29
CA ARG A 80 9.73 -5.35 17.48
C ARG A 80 10.33 -6.76 17.47
N ALA A 81 10.04 -7.57 16.44
CA ALA A 81 10.64 -8.88 16.30
C ALA A 81 12.16 -8.76 16.08
N PRO A 82 12.97 -9.71 16.59
CA PRO A 82 14.39 -9.80 16.24
C PRO A 82 14.60 -9.82 14.72
N ASP A 83 15.75 -9.34 14.25
CA ASP A 83 16.11 -9.30 12.82
C ASP A 83 15.16 -8.46 11.92
N THR A 84 14.49 -7.47 12.52
CA THR A 84 13.68 -6.50 11.76
C THR A 84 14.53 -5.34 11.25
N TRP A 85 14.43 -5.06 9.95
CA TRP A 85 15.14 -3.96 9.29
C TRP A 85 14.15 -2.94 8.71
N LEU A 86 14.47 -1.64 8.84
CA LEU A 86 13.71 -0.57 8.22
C LEU A 86 14.27 -0.26 6.83
N VAL A 87 13.44 -0.43 5.81
CA VAL A 87 13.74 0.04 4.45
C VAL A 87 13.14 1.43 4.29
N TYR A 88 13.97 2.46 4.51
CA TYR A 88 13.62 3.85 4.27
C TYR A 88 14.35 4.36 3.02
N PRO A 89 13.74 5.22 2.18
CA PRO A 89 14.45 5.79 1.06
C PRO A 89 15.55 6.73 1.58
N GLU A 90 16.79 6.29 1.55
CA GLU A 90 17.97 7.17 1.43
C GLU A 90 18.83 6.70 0.25
N GLY A 91 19.48 7.66 -0.42
CA GLY A 91 20.06 7.46 -1.75
C GLY A 91 21.41 6.71 -1.78
N PRO A 92 21.98 6.46 -2.98
CA PRO A 92 21.41 6.78 -4.30
C PRO A 92 21.14 5.49 -5.11
N PRO A 93 20.00 5.37 -5.77
CA PRO A 93 20.14 5.47 -7.22
C PRO A 93 18.97 6.25 -7.82
N ARG A 94 19.28 7.36 -8.46
CA ARG A 94 18.33 8.05 -9.33
C ARG A 94 19.03 8.47 -10.60
N ARG A 95 18.35 8.33 -11.73
CA ARG A 95 18.84 8.84 -13.02
C ARG A 95 17.79 9.76 -13.64
N VAL A 96 17.32 10.72 -12.82
CA VAL A 96 16.39 11.82 -13.18
C VAL A 96 14.90 11.38 -13.22
N ALA A 97 13.87 12.21 -13.01
CA ALA A 97 13.79 13.60 -12.53
C ALA A 97 12.91 13.71 -11.27
N PRO A 98 13.17 14.72 -10.43
CA PRO A 98 12.11 15.47 -9.78
C PRO A 98 12.24 16.97 -10.09
N ALA A 99 11.13 17.58 -10.49
CA ALA A 99 10.79 19.00 -10.36
C ALA A 99 9.24 19.11 -10.49
N PRO A 100 8.62 20.23 -10.10
CA PRO A 100 7.30 20.31 -9.42
C PRO A 100 6.12 19.62 -10.12
#